data_AF-A0A966RII7-F1
#
_entry.id   AF-A0A966RII7-F1
#
_cell.length_a   1.000
_cell.length_b   1.000
_cell.length_c   1.000
_cell.angle_alpha   90.00
_cell.angle_beta   90.00
_cell.angle_gamma   90.00
#
_symmetry.space_group_name_H-M   'P 1'
#
loop_
_entity.id
_entity.type
_entity.pdbx_description
1 polymer ?
#
loop_
_entity_poly.entity_id
_entity_poly.type
_entity_poly.pdbx_seq_one_letter_code
_entity_poly.pdbx_strand_id
1 'polypeptide(L)'
;MILWVDFETRSTCDLRVAGVYNYAQDLETEVICMSYAFDDGDVQTWTPDQPFPDLIKNHKGQIRAHNAAFERLIFWYVLQINFDLEQFYCTATQARANCAPGSLEDVGRFAGADMKKDRRGDYLVRQCCVPPYNKTLIPELIEYCEQDVRAMRAVSLALRQLSDDELTDYHVNERINDRGVKVDVALCKAAIRYADAELAEIQAIVTEITGGLAVRSPRMREWVLARVTDEQKKLMWVGEKYSIDKAVRANLLACDDLDPDVREVVQCADDLWASSIAKFKRLQELADVEDDRVRGAFVFAGGSATGRASSYGRSR
;
A
#
# COMPACT_ATOMS: atom_id res chain seq x y z
N MET A 1 -24.81 -12.54 17.56
CA MET A 1 -23.59 -13.32 17.35
C MET A 1 -22.69 -12.53 16.42
N ILE A 2 -21.49 -12.24 16.89
CA ILE A 2 -20.39 -11.63 16.15
C ILE A 2 -19.56 -12.76 15.57
N LEU A 3 -19.25 -12.70 14.28
CA LEU A 3 -18.30 -13.59 13.62
C LEU A 3 -16.95 -12.86 13.51
N TRP A 4 -15.92 -13.37 14.15
CA TRP A 4 -14.54 -12.94 13.94
C TRP A 4 -13.94 -13.79 12.82
N VAL A 5 -13.24 -13.17 11.88
CA VAL A 5 -12.68 -13.89 10.73
C VAL A 5 -11.34 -13.30 10.32
N ASP A 6 -10.46 -14.18 9.87
CA ASP A 6 -9.20 -13.87 9.20
C ASP A 6 -9.00 -14.85 8.03
N PHE A 7 -8.32 -14.39 6.97
CA PHE A 7 -8.09 -15.19 5.77
C PHE A 7 -6.62 -15.15 5.38
N GLU A 8 -6.10 -16.32 5.03
CA GLU A 8 -4.85 -16.43 4.28
C GLU A 8 -5.17 -16.88 2.86
N THR A 9 -4.69 -16.12 1.88
CA THR A 9 -4.95 -16.35 0.45
C THR A 9 -3.65 -16.32 -0.34
N ARG A 10 -3.65 -16.89 -1.55
CA ARG A 10 -2.54 -16.77 -2.48
C ARG A 10 -3.01 -16.41 -3.87
N SER A 11 -2.15 -15.73 -4.61
CA SER A 11 -2.37 -15.38 -6.01
C SER A 11 -1.03 -15.15 -6.70
N THR A 12 -0.99 -15.21 -8.02
CA THR A 12 0.14 -14.71 -8.81
C THR A 12 0.08 -13.19 -8.96
N CYS A 13 -1.11 -12.61 -8.79
CA CYS A 13 -1.34 -11.19 -8.73
C CYS A 13 -0.68 -10.60 -7.47
N ASP A 14 0.25 -9.66 -7.65
CA ASP A 14 0.89 -8.97 -6.53
C ASP A 14 -0.10 -7.97 -5.90
N LEU A 15 -0.60 -8.29 -4.71
CA LEU A 15 -1.52 -7.47 -3.92
C LEU A 15 -1.02 -6.02 -3.73
N ARG A 16 0.28 -5.80 -3.55
CA ARG A 16 0.84 -4.46 -3.31
C ARG A 16 0.83 -3.63 -4.59
N VAL A 17 1.01 -4.27 -5.74
CA VAL A 17 0.99 -3.62 -7.06
C VAL A 17 -0.43 -3.47 -7.57
N ALA A 18 -1.21 -4.55 -7.66
CA ALA A 18 -2.55 -4.50 -8.24
C ALA A 18 -3.60 -3.90 -7.30
N GLY A 19 -3.35 -3.92 -5.99
CA GLY A 19 -4.34 -3.52 -4.99
C GLY A 19 -5.34 -4.63 -4.69
N VAL A 20 -6.09 -4.47 -3.58
CA VAL A 20 -6.92 -5.54 -3.01
C VAL A 20 -8.12 -5.95 -3.88
N TYR A 21 -8.71 -5.02 -4.63
CA TYR A 21 -9.85 -5.32 -5.50
C TYR A 21 -9.41 -6.20 -6.67
N ASN A 22 -8.42 -5.74 -7.44
CA ASN A 22 -7.86 -6.51 -8.55
C ASN A 22 -7.30 -7.85 -8.07
N TYR A 23 -6.65 -7.89 -6.91
CA TYR A 23 -6.20 -9.13 -6.30
C TYR A 23 -7.36 -10.09 -6.02
N ALA A 24 -8.43 -9.65 -5.34
CA ALA A 24 -9.55 -10.53 -5.01
C ALA A 24 -10.36 -10.97 -6.24
N GLN A 25 -10.37 -10.18 -7.31
CA GLN A 25 -11.04 -10.47 -8.58
C GLN A 25 -10.19 -11.32 -9.54
N ASP A 26 -8.90 -11.49 -9.27
CA ASP A 26 -8.01 -12.31 -10.09
C ASP A 26 -8.40 -13.79 -10.00
N LEU A 27 -8.46 -14.46 -11.15
CA LEU A 27 -8.91 -15.86 -11.26
C LEU A 27 -7.95 -16.86 -10.61
N GLU A 28 -6.68 -16.48 -10.40
CA GLU A 28 -5.69 -17.29 -9.71
C GLU A 28 -5.69 -17.06 -8.19
N THR A 29 -6.52 -16.13 -7.69
CA THR A 29 -6.64 -15.90 -6.25
C THR A 29 -7.47 -17.00 -5.59
N GLU A 30 -6.86 -17.69 -4.64
CA GLU A 30 -7.48 -18.78 -3.90
C GLU A 30 -7.26 -18.64 -2.39
N VAL A 31 -8.24 -19.08 -1.61
CA VAL A 31 -8.14 -19.15 -0.15
C VAL A 31 -7.27 -20.35 0.22
N ILE A 32 -6.29 -20.15 1.12
CA ILE A 32 -5.52 -21.23 1.76
C ILE A 32 -6.28 -21.72 2.99
N CYS A 33 -6.68 -20.81 3.87
CA CYS A 33 -7.49 -21.10 5.04
C CYS A 33 -8.30 -19.88 5.48
N MET A 34 -9.31 -20.13 6.31
CA MET A 34 -10.08 -19.14 7.03
C MET A 34 -10.15 -19.56 8.49
N SER A 35 -9.54 -18.78 9.38
CA SER A 35 -9.74 -18.95 10.81
C SER A 35 -10.87 -18.05 11.29
N TYR A 36 -11.69 -18.54 12.21
CA TYR A 36 -12.88 -17.83 12.66
C TYR A 36 -13.30 -18.21 14.08
N ALA A 37 -14.06 -17.33 14.73
CA ALA A 37 -14.72 -17.62 16.00
C ALA A 37 -16.08 -16.92 16.08
N PHE A 38 -17.03 -17.54 16.76
CA PHE A 38 -18.30 -16.91 17.09
C PHE A 38 -18.26 -16.37 18.52
N ASP A 39 -18.57 -15.09 18.69
CA ASP A 39 -18.57 -14.40 19.98
C ASP A 39 -17.27 -14.66 20.78
N ASP A 40 -17.36 -15.31 21.94
CA ASP A 40 -16.27 -15.69 22.84
C ASP A 40 -15.81 -17.15 22.65
N GLY A 41 -16.42 -17.89 21.73
CA GLY A 41 -16.10 -19.30 21.46
C GLY A 41 -14.67 -19.54 20.95
N ASP A 42 -14.30 -20.82 20.86
CA ASP A 42 -12.99 -21.23 20.38
C ASP A 42 -12.79 -20.90 18.90
N VAL A 43 -11.54 -20.58 18.55
CA VAL A 43 -11.14 -20.38 17.15
C VAL A 43 -11.15 -21.73 16.45
N GLN A 44 -11.80 -21.76 15.30
CA GLN A 44 -11.85 -22.88 14.36
C GLN A 44 -11.26 -22.45 13.04
N THR A 45 -10.78 -23.41 12.25
CA THR A 45 -10.22 -23.14 10.93
C THR A 45 -10.94 -23.98 9.88
N TRP A 46 -11.35 -23.33 8.80
CA TRP A 46 -11.80 -23.98 7.57
C TRP A 46 -10.67 -23.95 6.54
N THR A 47 -10.53 -25.04 5.79
CA THR A 47 -9.64 -25.16 4.63
C THR A 47 -10.44 -25.64 3.41
N PRO A 48 -10.06 -25.28 2.18
CA PRO A 48 -10.83 -25.59 0.97
C PRO A 48 -11.10 -27.07 0.67
N ASP A 49 -10.36 -28.00 1.28
CA ASP A 49 -10.60 -29.44 1.20
C ASP A 49 -11.84 -29.89 2.01
N GLN A 50 -12.44 -29.01 2.79
CA GLN A 50 -13.62 -29.26 3.61
C GLN A 50 -14.85 -28.53 3.06
N PRO A 51 -16.08 -29.06 3.26
CA PRO A 51 -17.30 -28.32 2.99
C PRO A 51 -17.31 -26.97 3.73
N PHE A 52 -17.69 -25.90 3.04
CA PHE A 52 -17.77 -24.58 3.65
C PHE A 52 -18.83 -24.54 4.77
N PRO A 53 -18.57 -23.94 5.95
CA PRO A 53 -19.51 -23.99 7.07
C PRO A 53 -20.83 -23.26 6.79
N ASP A 54 -21.95 -23.96 6.86
CA ASP A 54 -23.29 -23.40 6.63
C ASP A 54 -23.66 -22.27 7.60
N LEU A 55 -23.15 -22.35 8.84
CA LEU A 55 -23.35 -21.31 9.86
C LEU A 55 -22.74 -19.98 9.43
N ILE A 56 -21.58 -20.01 8.76
CA ILE A 56 -20.93 -18.80 8.24
C ILE A 56 -21.66 -18.34 7.00
N LYS A 57 -21.88 -19.24 6.03
CA LYS A 57 -22.55 -18.90 4.75
C LYS A 57 -23.89 -18.19 4.94
N ASN A 58 -24.65 -18.59 5.96
CA ASN A 58 -25.97 -18.04 6.26
C ASN A 58 -25.95 -16.98 7.38
N HIS A 59 -24.78 -16.54 7.83
CA HIS A 59 -24.64 -15.60 8.93
C HIS A 59 -25.29 -14.25 8.61
N LYS A 60 -26.12 -13.76 9.54
CA LYS A 60 -26.82 -12.46 9.45
C LYS A 60 -26.34 -11.44 10.47
N GLY A 61 -25.43 -11.84 11.35
CA GLY A 61 -24.86 -10.95 12.35
C GLY A 61 -23.71 -10.10 11.80
N GLN A 62 -23.08 -9.36 12.71
CA GLN A 62 -21.88 -8.59 12.42
C GLN A 62 -20.68 -9.52 12.15
N ILE A 63 -19.82 -9.13 11.22
CA ILE A 63 -18.58 -9.80 10.82
C ILE A 63 -17.44 -8.83 11.13
N ARG A 64 -16.48 -9.27 11.94
CA ARG A 64 -15.32 -8.48 12.37
C ARG A 64 -14.04 -9.08 11.81
N ALA A 65 -13.28 -8.22 11.14
CA ALA A 65 -11.96 -8.55 10.59
C ALA A 65 -11.00 -7.37 10.74
N HIS A 66 -9.69 -7.65 10.74
CA HIS A 66 -8.66 -6.63 10.84
C HIS A 66 -8.23 -6.23 9.44
N ASN A 67 -8.60 -5.03 9.00
CA ASN A 67 -8.60 -4.61 7.59
C ASN A 67 -9.74 -5.24 6.76
N ALA A 68 -10.96 -5.25 7.31
CA ALA A 68 -12.18 -5.91 6.81
C ALA A 68 -12.52 -5.75 5.32
N ALA A 69 -11.97 -4.77 4.61
CA ALA A 69 -12.12 -4.68 3.16
C ALA A 69 -11.52 -5.91 2.45
N PHE A 70 -10.39 -6.43 2.93
CA PHE A 70 -9.76 -7.61 2.35
C PHE A 70 -10.67 -8.83 2.48
N GLU A 71 -11.08 -9.18 3.70
CA GLU A 71 -11.87 -10.37 4.00
C GLU A 71 -13.25 -10.30 3.32
N ARG A 72 -13.84 -9.10 3.26
CA ARG A 72 -15.08 -8.84 2.51
C ARG A 72 -14.93 -9.16 1.03
N LEU A 73 -13.86 -8.71 0.39
CA LEU A 73 -13.62 -8.94 -1.03
C LEU A 73 -13.32 -10.42 -1.31
N ILE A 74 -12.64 -11.12 -0.40
CA ILE A 74 -12.46 -12.58 -0.50
C ILE A 74 -13.80 -13.31 -0.40
N PHE A 75 -14.68 -12.92 0.52
CA PHE A 75 -16.05 -13.46 0.56
C PHE A 75 -16.80 -13.23 -0.74
N TRP A 76 -16.79 -12.00 -1.26
CA TRP A 76 -17.59 -11.62 -2.43
C TRP A 76 -17.07 -12.23 -3.74
N TYR A 77 -15.76 -12.17 -3.99
CA TYR A 77 -15.20 -12.50 -5.30
C TYR A 77 -14.62 -13.91 -5.38
N VAL A 78 -14.03 -14.42 -4.29
CA VAL A 78 -13.38 -15.74 -4.28
C VAL A 78 -14.37 -16.82 -3.81
N LEU A 79 -15.04 -16.59 -2.68
CA LEU A 79 -16.02 -17.54 -2.12
C LEU A 79 -17.44 -17.37 -2.66
N GLN A 80 -17.73 -16.25 -3.34
CA GLN A 80 -19.04 -15.90 -3.88
C GLN A 80 -20.17 -15.90 -2.84
N ILE A 81 -19.85 -15.45 -1.62
CA ILE A 81 -20.79 -15.26 -0.51
C ILE A 81 -21.05 -13.77 -0.35
N ASN A 82 -22.25 -13.34 -0.74
CA ASN A 82 -22.65 -11.93 -0.75
C ASN A 82 -23.19 -11.50 0.62
N PHE A 83 -22.29 -11.25 1.57
CA PHE A 83 -22.66 -10.54 2.80
C PHE A 83 -22.91 -9.06 2.52
N ASP A 84 -23.87 -8.47 3.22
CA ASP A 84 -24.14 -7.03 3.13
C ASP A 84 -22.95 -6.24 3.69
N LEU A 85 -22.63 -5.09 3.09
CA LEU A 85 -21.52 -4.25 3.54
C LEU A 85 -21.68 -3.84 5.02
N GLU A 86 -22.92 -3.59 5.43
CA GLU A 86 -23.28 -3.16 6.78
C GLU A 86 -23.04 -4.25 7.84
N GLN A 87 -22.87 -5.50 7.44
CA GLN A 87 -22.45 -6.56 8.36
C GLN A 87 -20.98 -6.39 8.78
N PHE A 88 -20.14 -5.74 7.99
CA PHE A 88 -18.70 -5.67 8.24
C PHE A 88 -18.32 -4.56 9.22
N TYR A 89 -17.44 -4.92 10.15
CA TYR A 89 -16.85 -4.02 11.13
C TYR A 89 -15.33 -4.20 11.12
N CYS A 90 -14.60 -3.14 10.84
CA CYS A 90 -13.14 -3.18 10.69
C CYS A 90 -12.44 -2.82 12.00
N THR A 91 -11.71 -3.78 12.58
CA THR A 91 -10.99 -3.55 13.85
C THR A 91 -9.76 -2.65 13.67
N ALA A 92 -9.18 -2.58 12.47
CA ALA A 92 -8.14 -1.60 12.14
C ALA A 92 -8.71 -0.17 12.10
N THR A 93 -9.93 0.01 11.59
CA THR A 93 -10.66 1.29 11.66
C THR A 93 -10.99 1.65 13.11
N GLN A 94 -11.46 0.69 13.91
CA GLN A 94 -11.66 0.87 15.35
C GLN A 94 -10.38 1.35 16.04
N ALA A 95 -9.23 0.73 15.75
CA ALA A 95 -7.94 1.15 16.30
C ALA A 95 -7.61 2.61 15.95
N ARG A 96 -7.75 2.99 14.68
CA ARG A 96 -7.52 4.37 14.23
C ARG A 96 -8.45 5.38 14.91
N ALA A 97 -9.73 5.03 15.11
CA ALA A 97 -10.70 5.87 15.83
C ALA A 97 -10.41 6.00 17.34
N ASN A 98 -9.61 5.09 17.90
CA ASN A 98 -9.08 5.16 19.26
C ASN A 98 -7.70 5.85 19.32
N CYS A 99 -7.29 6.56 18.26
CA CYS A 99 -5.96 7.17 18.12
C CYS A 99 -4.80 6.16 18.22
N ALA A 100 -5.07 4.87 18.01
CA ALA A 100 -4.09 3.80 18.05
C ALA A 100 -3.53 3.49 16.64
N PRO A 101 -2.40 2.78 16.54
CA PRO A 101 -1.89 2.29 15.26
C PRO A 101 -2.89 1.40 14.53
N GLY A 102 -2.86 1.39 13.20
CA GLY A 102 -3.81 0.65 12.38
C GLY A 102 -3.40 -0.78 12.02
N SER A 103 -2.18 -1.21 12.32
CA SER A 103 -1.71 -2.59 12.11
C SER A 103 -1.96 -3.43 13.36
N LEU A 104 -2.21 -4.74 13.20
CA LEU A 104 -2.53 -5.64 14.32
C LEU A 104 -1.35 -5.77 15.29
N GLU A 105 -0.13 -5.84 14.76
CA GLU A 105 1.10 -5.86 15.56
C GLU A 105 1.24 -4.60 16.42
N ASP A 106 1.11 -3.42 15.81
CA ASP A 106 1.37 -2.16 16.52
C ASP A 106 0.26 -1.82 17.50
N VAL A 107 -1.01 -2.15 17.17
CA VAL A 107 -2.12 -1.96 18.11
C VAL A 107 -2.06 -2.95 19.26
N GLY A 108 -1.60 -4.18 19.04
CA GLY A 108 -1.39 -5.16 20.10
C GLY A 108 -0.36 -4.67 21.13
N ARG A 109 0.77 -4.13 20.65
CA ARG A 109 1.77 -3.46 21.51
C ARG A 109 1.19 -2.26 22.25
N PHE A 110 0.45 -1.42 21.55
CA PHE A 110 -0.19 -0.25 22.14
C PHE A 110 -1.15 -0.63 23.28
N ALA A 111 -1.87 -1.75 23.13
CA ALA A 111 -2.78 -2.28 24.15
C ALA A 111 -2.05 -3.01 25.31
N GLY A 112 -0.72 -3.01 25.34
CA GLY A 112 0.07 -3.65 26.39
C GLY A 112 0.24 -5.16 26.23
N ALA A 113 -0.04 -5.73 25.06
CA ALA A 113 0.36 -7.09 24.75
C ALA A 113 1.86 -7.14 24.46
N ASP A 114 2.57 -8.14 24.97
CA ASP A 114 3.97 -8.45 24.63
C ASP A 114 4.12 -8.99 23.19
N MET A 115 3.42 -8.37 22.22
CA MET A 115 3.48 -8.71 20.81
C MET A 115 4.80 -8.18 20.22
N LYS A 116 5.80 -9.05 20.17
CA LYS A 116 7.05 -8.82 19.42
C LYS A 116 6.76 -8.82 17.92
N LYS A 117 7.70 -8.29 17.14
CA LYS A 117 7.54 -8.17 15.70
C LYS A 117 7.52 -9.57 15.14
N ASP A 118 6.39 -10.00 14.59
CA ASP A 118 6.25 -11.38 14.14
C ASP A 118 6.92 -11.56 12.78
N ARG A 119 8.25 -11.64 12.83
CA ARG A 119 9.09 -11.96 11.68
C ARG A 119 8.76 -13.35 11.12
N ARG A 120 8.14 -14.24 11.91
CA ARG A 120 7.72 -15.57 11.44
C ARG A 120 6.45 -15.44 10.61
N GLY A 121 5.45 -14.69 11.05
CA GLY A 121 4.25 -14.36 10.28
C GLY A 121 4.59 -13.76 8.90
N ASP A 122 5.39 -12.68 8.86
CA ASP A 122 5.86 -12.07 7.61
C ASP A 122 6.53 -13.08 6.66
N TYR A 123 7.30 -14.01 7.23
CA TYR A 123 7.98 -15.06 6.48
C TYR A 123 6.98 -16.10 5.95
N LEU A 124 6.03 -16.55 6.78
CA LEU A 124 5.00 -17.52 6.40
C LEU A 124 4.13 -16.96 5.26
N VAL A 125 3.62 -15.74 5.39
CA VAL A 125 2.84 -15.07 4.34
C VAL A 125 3.67 -14.98 3.05
N ARG A 126 4.94 -14.53 3.13
CA ARG A 126 5.79 -14.47 1.93
C ARG A 126 6.03 -15.84 1.28
N GLN A 127 6.18 -16.90 2.07
CA GLN A 127 6.49 -18.23 1.54
C GLN A 127 5.24 -18.95 1.01
N CYS A 128 4.10 -18.78 1.64
CA CYS A 128 2.88 -19.53 1.29
C CYS A 128 1.95 -18.76 0.35
N CYS A 129 1.90 -17.43 0.46
CA CYS A 129 0.93 -16.58 -0.21
C CYS A 129 1.46 -15.93 -1.50
N VAL A 130 2.79 -15.89 -1.70
CA VAL A 130 3.46 -15.29 -2.87
C VAL A 130 4.27 -16.34 -3.65
N PRO A 131 4.20 -16.38 -5.00
CA PRO A 131 4.95 -17.35 -5.78
C PRO A 131 6.48 -17.20 -5.66
N PRO A 132 7.25 -18.31 -5.71
CA PRO A 132 6.79 -19.71 -5.73
C PRO A 132 6.26 -20.16 -4.35
N TYR A 133 5.13 -20.87 -4.33
CA TYR A 133 4.45 -21.24 -3.09
C TYR A 133 5.12 -22.41 -2.37
N ASN A 134 5.41 -22.22 -1.09
CA ASN A 134 5.91 -23.23 -0.20
C ASN A 134 4.78 -23.86 0.62
N LYS A 135 4.30 -25.03 0.18
CA LYS A 135 3.20 -25.75 0.83
C LYS A 135 3.57 -26.42 2.15
N THR A 136 4.87 -26.65 2.42
CA THR A 136 5.28 -27.34 3.65
C THR A 136 5.05 -26.51 4.91
N LEU A 137 4.93 -25.20 4.76
CA LEU A 137 4.71 -24.23 5.84
C LEU A 137 3.23 -23.90 6.07
N ILE A 138 2.31 -24.47 5.29
CA ILE A 138 0.86 -24.22 5.44
C ILE A 138 0.34 -24.54 6.85
N PRO A 139 0.75 -25.63 7.53
CA PRO A 139 0.30 -25.89 8.90
C PRO A 139 0.68 -24.76 9.87
N GLU A 140 1.89 -24.22 9.76
CA GLU A 140 2.31 -23.08 10.59
C GLU A 140 1.58 -21.78 10.22
N LEU A 141 1.26 -21.58 8.94
CA LEU A 141 0.43 -20.47 8.49
C LEU A 141 -0.98 -20.53 9.08
N ILE A 142 -1.56 -21.73 9.17
CA ILE A 142 -2.87 -21.92 9.81
C ILE A 142 -2.81 -21.54 11.29
N GLU A 143 -1.80 -22.01 12.03
CA GLU A 143 -1.63 -21.63 13.44
C GLU A 143 -1.48 -20.11 13.62
N TYR A 144 -0.77 -19.47 12.69
CA TYR A 144 -0.63 -18.01 12.64
C TYR A 144 -1.97 -17.30 12.41
N CYS A 145 -2.75 -17.73 11.41
CA CYS A 145 -4.08 -17.19 11.12
C CYS A 145 -5.03 -17.33 12.32
N GLU A 146 -5.00 -18.47 13.02
CA GLU A 146 -5.79 -18.63 14.25
C GLU A 146 -5.35 -17.67 15.36
N GLN A 147 -4.04 -17.44 15.51
CA GLN A 147 -3.51 -16.50 16.48
C GLN A 147 -3.93 -15.06 16.17
N ASP A 148 -3.99 -14.68 14.89
CA ASP A 148 -4.45 -13.37 14.46
C ASP A 148 -5.94 -13.14 14.78
N VAL A 149 -6.80 -14.16 14.65
CA VAL A 149 -8.20 -14.08 15.12
C VAL A 149 -8.26 -13.85 16.64
N ARG A 150 -7.45 -14.57 17.43
CA ARG A 150 -7.40 -14.41 18.90
C ARG A 150 -6.90 -13.00 19.27
N ALA A 151 -5.84 -12.53 18.64
CA ALA A 151 -5.24 -11.23 18.88
C ALA A 151 -6.18 -10.09 18.49
N MET A 152 -6.78 -10.17 17.30
CA MET A 152 -7.77 -9.20 16.83
C MET A 152 -8.95 -9.07 17.79
N ARG A 153 -9.51 -10.21 18.23
CA ARG A 153 -10.63 -10.22 19.17
C ARG A 153 -10.24 -9.55 20.49
N ALA A 154 -9.09 -9.92 21.06
CA ALA A 154 -8.61 -9.34 22.31
C ALA A 154 -8.41 -7.82 22.20
N VAL A 155 -7.74 -7.36 21.13
CA VAL A 155 -7.53 -5.92 20.86
C VAL A 155 -8.85 -5.19 20.70
N SER A 156 -9.77 -5.72 19.88
CA SER A 156 -11.06 -5.06 19.60
C SER A 156 -11.90 -4.90 20.85
N LEU A 157 -11.85 -5.85 21.79
CA LEU A 157 -12.55 -5.79 23.07
C LEU A 157 -11.87 -4.83 24.08
N ALA A 158 -10.56 -4.64 23.99
CA ALA A 158 -9.82 -3.69 24.83
C ALA A 158 -10.01 -2.22 24.41
N LEU A 159 -10.47 -1.98 23.17
CA LEU A 159 -10.70 -0.65 22.62
C LEU A 159 -12.16 -0.23 22.69
N ARG A 160 -12.42 1.09 22.70
CA ARG A 160 -13.78 1.62 22.53
C ARG A 160 -14.33 1.16 21.19
N GLN A 161 -15.59 0.71 21.16
CA GLN A 161 -16.29 0.40 19.93
C GLN A 161 -16.53 1.68 19.11
N LEU A 162 -16.58 1.57 17.79
CA LEU A 162 -17.05 2.66 16.93
C LEU A 162 -18.46 3.05 17.35
N SER A 163 -18.76 4.35 17.39
CA SER A 163 -20.14 4.81 17.49
C SER A 163 -20.92 4.44 16.22
N ASP A 164 -22.25 4.49 16.28
CA ASP A 164 -23.10 4.23 15.12
C ASP A 164 -22.78 5.19 13.96
N ASP A 165 -22.46 6.46 14.27
CA ASP A 165 -22.05 7.46 13.29
C ASP A 165 -20.69 7.10 12.65
N GLU A 166 -19.68 6.75 13.47
CA GLU A 166 -18.36 6.36 12.97
C GLU A 166 -18.42 5.10 12.10
N LEU A 167 -19.26 4.14 12.50
CA LEU A 167 -19.47 2.92 11.73
C LEU A 167 -20.20 3.20 10.41
N THR A 168 -21.21 4.08 10.43
CA THR A 168 -21.92 4.53 9.23
C THR A 168 -20.98 5.24 8.27
N ASP A 169 -20.12 6.14 8.77
CA ASP A 169 -19.13 6.85 7.95
C ASP A 169 -18.10 5.88 7.35
N TYR A 170 -17.68 4.87 8.11
CA TYR A 170 -16.84 3.77 7.60
C TYR A 170 -17.55 3.04 6.44
N HIS A 171 -18.83 2.68 6.57
CA HIS A 171 -19.57 2.05 5.48
C HIS A 171 -19.72 2.97 4.27
N VAL A 172 -19.92 4.28 4.46
CA VAL A 172 -19.92 5.25 3.35
C VAL A 172 -18.55 5.29 2.65
N ASN A 173 -17.45 5.30 3.40
CA ASN A 173 -16.10 5.22 2.85
C ASN A 173 -15.90 3.95 2.01
N GLU A 174 -16.40 2.81 2.50
CA GLU A 174 -16.30 1.54 1.77
C GLU A 174 -17.13 1.55 0.49
N ARG A 175 -18.34 2.12 0.47
CA ARG A 175 -19.10 2.31 -0.78
C ARG A 175 -18.37 3.20 -1.79
N ILE A 176 -17.66 4.23 -1.32
CA ILE A 176 -16.82 5.07 -2.19
C ILE A 176 -15.65 4.24 -2.76
N ASN A 177 -15.01 3.43 -1.93
CA ASN A 177 -13.92 2.54 -2.34
C ASN A 177 -14.38 1.48 -3.34
N ASP A 178 -15.53 0.84 -3.10
CA ASP A 178 -16.15 -0.14 -3.99
C ASP A 178 -16.51 0.48 -5.35
N ARG A 179 -17.05 1.71 -5.31
CA ARG A 179 -17.38 2.47 -6.52
C ARG A 179 -16.14 2.83 -7.32
N GLY A 180 -15.05 3.21 -6.65
CA GLY A 180 -13.78 3.60 -7.27
C GLY A 180 -13.84 4.88 -8.09
N VAL A 181 -12.66 5.39 -8.43
CA VAL A 181 -12.48 6.59 -9.26
C VAL A 181 -12.05 6.16 -10.66
N LYS A 182 -12.79 6.57 -11.69
CA LYS A 182 -12.41 6.30 -13.08
C LYS A 182 -11.17 7.12 -13.45
N VAL A 183 -10.22 6.48 -14.11
CA VAL A 183 -8.95 7.04 -14.53
C VAL A 183 -8.85 6.96 -16.04
N ASP A 184 -8.23 7.97 -16.65
CA ASP A 184 -7.83 7.89 -18.04
C ASP A 184 -6.53 7.06 -18.15
N VAL A 185 -6.69 5.75 -18.30
CA VAL A 185 -5.57 4.81 -18.41
C VAL A 185 -4.78 5.03 -19.71
N ALA A 186 -5.43 5.50 -20.78
CA ALA A 186 -4.75 5.82 -22.04
C ALA A 186 -3.81 7.02 -21.85
N LEU A 187 -4.25 8.06 -21.14
CA LEU A 187 -3.42 9.19 -20.74
C LEU A 187 -2.27 8.73 -19.83
N CYS A 188 -2.52 7.86 -18.85
CA CYS A 188 -1.47 7.33 -17.98
C CYS A 188 -0.37 6.63 -18.80
N LYS A 189 -0.77 5.73 -19.73
CA LYS A 189 0.15 5.04 -20.63
C LYS A 189 0.90 6.01 -21.54
N ALA A 190 0.24 7.05 -22.04
CA ALA A 190 0.88 8.07 -22.88
C ALA A 190 1.91 8.90 -22.10
N ALA A 191 1.57 9.32 -20.88
CA ALA A 191 2.48 10.07 -20.01
C ALA A 191 3.72 9.26 -19.64
N ILE A 192 3.57 7.97 -19.33
CA ILE A 192 4.69 7.08 -19.05
C ILE A 192 5.59 6.93 -20.28
N ARG A 193 5.03 6.66 -21.46
CA ARG A 193 5.82 6.54 -22.70
C ARG A 193 6.59 7.82 -23.02
N TYR A 194 5.96 8.98 -22.88
CA TYR A 194 6.61 10.26 -23.13
C TYR A 194 7.78 10.47 -22.18
N ALA A 195 7.58 10.21 -20.89
CA ALA A 195 8.64 10.35 -19.91
C ALA A 195 9.78 9.35 -20.06
N ASP A 196 9.50 8.12 -20.51
CA ASP A 196 10.56 7.15 -20.82
C ASP A 196 11.41 7.60 -22.02
N ALA A 197 10.79 8.20 -23.03
CA ALA A 197 11.50 8.78 -24.18
C ALA A 197 12.34 10.00 -23.77
N GLU A 198 11.75 10.94 -23.02
CA GLU A 198 12.43 12.12 -22.49
C GLU A 198 13.60 11.73 -21.56
N LEU A 199 13.42 10.71 -20.71
CA LEU A 199 14.50 10.15 -19.89
C LEU A 199 15.64 9.62 -20.75
N ALA A 200 15.36 8.91 -21.84
CA ALA A 200 16.39 8.38 -22.72
C ALA A 200 17.18 9.49 -23.42
N GLU A 201 16.51 10.54 -23.89
CA GLU A 201 17.14 11.71 -24.51
C GLU A 201 18.01 12.47 -23.51
N ILE A 202 17.47 12.81 -22.33
CA ILE A 202 18.22 13.47 -21.25
C ILE A 202 19.41 12.62 -20.81
N GLN A 203 19.23 11.30 -20.71
CA GLN A 203 20.30 10.40 -20.32
C GLN A 203 21.40 10.31 -21.39
N ALA A 204 21.08 10.45 -22.67
CA ALA A 204 22.09 10.51 -23.72
C ALA A 204 22.94 11.79 -23.59
N ILE A 205 22.30 12.95 -23.45
CA ILE A 205 22.96 14.25 -23.27
C ILE A 205 23.89 14.23 -22.06
N VAL A 206 23.36 13.80 -20.90
CA VAL A 206 24.16 13.76 -19.67
C VAL A 206 25.29 12.75 -19.78
N THR A 207 25.09 11.59 -20.40
CA THR A 207 26.16 10.60 -20.63
C THR A 207 27.28 11.19 -21.48
N GLU A 208 26.94 11.89 -22.56
CA GLU A 208 27.90 12.52 -23.48
C GLU A 208 28.74 13.59 -22.76
N ILE A 209 28.09 14.52 -22.07
CA ILE A 209 28.75 15.64 -21.38
C ILE A 209 29.59 15.15 -20.18
N THR A 210 29.06 14.19 -19.41
CA THR A 210 29.72 13.74 -18.19
C THR A 210 30.74 12.62 -18.39
N GLY A 211 30.82 12.05 -19.60
CA GLY A 211 31.67 10.91 -19.92
C GLY A 211 31.19 9.59 -19.30
N GLY A 212 29.87 9.39 -19.18
CA GLY A 212 29.29 8.12 -18.74
C GLY A 212 28.44 8.13 -17.46
N LEU A 213 28.11 9.30 -16.88
CA LEU A 213 27.27 9.31 -15.68
C LEU A 213 25.79 9.19 -16.02
N ALA A 214 25.08 8.41 -15.21
CA ALA A 214 23.62 8.44 -15.16
C ALA A 214 23.13 9.78 -14.58
N VAL A 215 21.99 10.29 -15.05
CA VAL A 215 21.41 11.57 -14.56
C VAL A 215 21.13 11.51 -13.06
N ARG A 216 20.69 10.35 -12.57
CA ARG A 216 20.43 10.08 -11.14
C ARG A 216 21.63 9.48 -10.39
N SER A 217 22.84 9.57 -10.95
CA SER A 217 24.04 9.03 -10.31
C SER A 217 24.34 9.75 -9.00
N PRO A 218 24.71 9.02 -7.92
CA PRO A 218 25.18 9.66 -6.68
C PRO A 218 26.46 10.49 -6.91
N ARG A 219 27.21 10.21 -7.98
CA ARG A 219 28.41 10.95 -8.39
C ARG A 219 28.11 12.25 -9.12
N MET A 220 26.84 12.52 -9.48
CA MET A 220 26.45 13.73 -10.19
C MET A 220 26.84 14.99 -9.42
N ARG A 221 26.64 14.96 -8.10
CA ARG A 221 27.05 16.05 -7.21
C ARG A 221 28.55 16.33 -7.28
N GLU A 222 29.37 15.28 -7.27
CA GLU A 222 30.83 15.41 -7.32
C GLU A 222 31.28 15.99 -8.66
N TRP A 223 30.65 15.55 -9.75
CA TRP A 223 30.93 16.04 -11.10
C TRP A 223 30.65 17.54 -11.24
N VAL A 224 29.49 18.01 -10.73
CA VAL A 224 29.15 19.44 -10.70
C VAL A 224 30.11 20.22 -9.79
N LEU A 225 30.37 19.72 -8.58
CA LEU A 225 31.23 20.39 -7.60
C LEU A 225 32.65 20.65 -8.12
N ALA A 226 33.17 19.74 -8.95
CA ALA A 226 34.50 19.85 -9.55
C ALA A 226 34.61 20.92 -10.66
N ARG A 227 33.48 21.44 -11.16
CA ARG A 227 33.40 22.31 -12.34
C ARG A 227 32.77 23.69 -12.06
N VAL A 228 32.39 23.97 -10.81
CA VAL A 228 31.81 25.25 -10.40
C VAL A 228 32.82 26.12 -9.64
N THR A 229 32.62 27.44 -9.67
CA THR A 229 33.46 28.41 -8.95
C THR A 229 33.24 28.32 -7.43
N ASP A 230 34.16 28.85 -6.63
CA ASP A 230 34.01 28.83 -5.17
C ASP A 230 32.78 29.61 -4.66
N GLU A 231 32.35 30.64 -5.38
CA GLU A 231 31.08 31.34 -5.08
C GLU A 231 29.86 30.45 -5.38
N GLN A 232 29.87 29.75 -6.52
CA GLN A 232 28.81 28.79 -6.88
C GLN A 232 28.78 27.59 -5.91
N LYS A 233 29.93 27.13 -5.38
CA LYS A 233 29.98 26.08 -4.34
C LYS A 233 29.24 26.49 -3.07
N LYS A 234 29.26 27.77 -2.69
CA LYS A 234 28.51 28.26 -1.51
C LYS A 234 27.00 28.09 -1.72
N LEU A 235 26.50 28.24 -2.95
CA LEU A 235 25.09 28.01 -3.29
C LEU A 235 24.69 26.54 -3.14
N MET A 236 25.65 25.61 -3.28
CA MET A 236 25.44 24.19 -3.11
C MET A 236 25.49 23.72 -1.65
N TRP A 237 25.93 24.56 -0.71
CA TRP A 237 26.11 24.17 0.69
C TRP A 237 24.81 24.32 1.48
N VAL A 238 24.21 23.19 1.89
CA VAL A 238 22.93 23.14 2.60
C VAL A 238 23.05 22.21 3.81
N GLY A 239 22.78 22.73 5.01
CA GLY A 239 22.69 21.92 6.23
C GLY A 239 23.91 21.05 6.50
N GLU A 240 25.13 21.59 6.31
CA GLU A 240 26.44 20.95 6.53
C GLU A 240 26.92 19.98 5.43
N LYS A 241 26.29 19.99 4.25
CA LYS A 241 26.75 19.20 3.11
C LYS A 241 26.54 19.92 1.79
N TYR A 242 27.31 19.52 0.77
CA TYR A 242 26.98 19.86 -0.60
C TYR A 242 25.74 19.10 -1.08
N SER A 243 24.82 19.81 -1.72
CA SER A 243 23.56 19.33 -2.27
C SER A 243 23.46 19.69 -3.75
N ILE A 244 22.54 19.02 -4.45
CA ILE A 244 22.09 19.37 -5.80
C ILE A 244 20.55 19.23 -5.87
N ASP A 245 19.89 19.54 -4.76
CA ASP A 245 18.43 19.56 -4.67
C ASP A 245 17.82 20.66 -5.56
N LYS A 246 16.48 20.68 -5.60
CA LYS A 246 15.73 21.59 -6.47
C LYS A 246 16.09 23.07 -6.25
N ALA A 247 16.30 23.49 -5.00
CA ALA A 247 16.65 24.88 -4.71
C ALA A 247 18.07 25.19 -5.17
N VAL A 248 19.02 24.28 -4.93
CA VAL A 248 20.40 24.44 -5.39
C VAL A 248 20.49 24.50 -6.91
N ARG A 249 19.79 23.61 -7.64
CA ARG A 249 19.80 23.63 -9.11
C ARG A 249 19.24 24.94 -9.66
N ALA A 250 18.12 25.42 -9.11
CA ALA A 250 17.55 26.71 -9.50
C ALA A 250 18.54 27.87 -9.29
N ASN A 251 19.26 27.88 -8.16
CA ASN A 251 20.27 28.90 -7.87
C ASN A 251 21.46 28.83 -8.84
N LEU A 252 21.95 27.63 -9.15
CA LEU A 252 23.04 27.45 -10.11
C LEU A 252 22.63 27.91 -11.52
N LEU A 253 21.43 27.54 -11.97
CA LEU A 253 20.91 27.94 -13.29
C LEU A 253 20.71 29.47 -13.41
N ALA A 254 20.54 30.17 -12.29
CA ALA A 254 20.44 31.63 -12.25
C ALA A 254 21.80 32.35 -12.33
N CYS A 255 22.94 31.65 -12.21
CA CYS A 255 24.26 32.25 -12.38
C CYS A 255 24.57 32.42 -13.87
N ASP A 256 24.83 33.63 -14.36
CA ASP A 256 25.14 33.87 -15.78
C ASP A 256 26.48 33.24 -16.21
N ASP A 257 27.43 33.14 -15.28
CA ASP A 257 28.80 32.63 -15.48
C ASP A 257 28.95 31.12 -15.25
N LEU A 258 27.83 30.38 -15.18
CA LEU A 258 27.87 28.92 -15.05
C LEU A 258 28.45 28.27 -16.31
N ASP A 259 29.40 27.37 -16.11
CA ASP A 259 29.98 26.55 -17.17
C ASP A 259 28.87 25.93 -18.05
N PRO A 260 28.93 26.05 -19.40
CA PRO A 260 27.85 25.61 -20.27
C PRO A 260 27.49 24.12 -20.13
N ASP A 261 28.49 23.26 -19.94
CA ASP A 261 28.28 21.82 -19.76
C ASP A 261 27.61 21.55 -18.41
N VAL A 262 28.03 22.27 -17.36
CA VAL A 262 27.38 22.19 -16.04
C VAL A 262 25.94 22.69 -16.10
N ARG A 263 25.68 23.79 -16.81
CA ARG A 263 24.33 24.33 -17.00
C ARG A 263 23.42 23.30 -17.65
N GLU A 264 23.85 22.69 -18.74
CA GLU A 264 23.07 21.70 -19.47
C GLU A 264 22.77 20.47 -18.59
N VAL A 265 23.77 19.95 -17.86
CA VAL A 265 23.59 18.82 -16.95
C VAL A 265 22.64 19.16 -15.79
N VAL A 266 22.75 20.36 -15.22
CA VAL A 266 21.87 20.81 -14.13
C VAL A 266 20.44 21.01 -14.62
N GLN A 267 20.26 21.55 -15.83
CA GLN A 267 18.95 21.71 -16.47
C GLN A 267 18.30 20.34 -16.73
N CYS A 268 19.03 19.42 -17.37
CA CYS A 268 18.64 18.03 -17.57
C CYS A 268 18.20 17.33 -16.26
N ALA A 269 18.95 17.54 -15.18
CA ALA A 269 18.60 16.99 -13.87
C ALA A 269 17.33 17.64 -13.29
N ASP A 270 17.09 18.93 -13.53
CA ASP A 270 15.89 19.61 -13.06
C ASP A 270 14.63 19.11 -13.78
N ASP A 271 14.68 19.03 -15.10
CA ASP A 271 13.57 18.56 -15.95
C ASP A 271 13.18 17.12 -15.58
N LEU A 272 14.17 16.23 -15.43
CA LEU A 272 13.93 14.84 -15.11
C LEU A 272 13.44 14.62 -13.66
N TRP A 273 13.87 15.44 -12.71
CA TRP A 273 13.53 15.23 -11.30
C TRP A 273 12.22 15.94 -10.90
N ALA A 274 11.69 16.81 -11.75
CA ALA A 274 10.42 17.49 -11.55
C ALA A 274 9.19 16.64 -11.91
N SER A 275 9.31 15.66 -12.81
CA SER A 275 8.16 14.90 -13.33
C SER A 275 7.74 13.75 -12.39
N SER A 276 6.53 13.87 -11.81
CA SER A 276 5.95 12.83 -10.94
C SER A 276 5.24 11.74 -11.75
N ILE A 277 6.00 10.99 -12.55
CA ILE A 277 5.50 9.86 -13.37
C ILE A 277 5.02 8.68 -12.53
N ALA A 278 5.56 8.55 -11.32
CA ALA A 278 5.14 7.55 -10.34
C ALA A 278 3.62 7.53 -10.14
N LYS A 279 2.95 8.69 -10.26
CA LYS A 279 1.48 8.77 -10.14
C LYS A 279 0.73 8.12 -11.28
N PHE A 280 1.15 8.35 -12.51
CA PHE A 280 0.53 7.73 -13.69
C PHE A 280 0.78 6.22 -13.70
N LYS A 281 2.00 5.81 -13.36
CA LYS A 281 2.33 4.38 -13.22
C LYS A 281 1.47 3.71 -12.16
N ARG A 282 1.38 4.30 -10.96
CA ARG A 282 0.57 3.74 -9.87
C ARG A 282 -0.93 3.68 -10.20
N LEU A 283 -1.45 4.73 -10.84
CA LEU A 283 -2.83 4.78 -11.31
C LEU A 283 -3.11 3.68 -12.34
N GLN A 284 -2.21 3.47 -13.30
CA GLN A 284 -2.33 2.40 -14.29
C GLN A 284 -2.29 1.01 -13.65
N GLU A 285 -1.38 0.78 -12.69
CA GLU A 285 -1.25 -0.52 -12.00
C GLU A 285 -2.46 -0.86 -11.14
N LEU A 286 -3.12 0.15 -10.57
CA LEU A 286 -4.30 -0.02 -9.73
C LEU A 286 -5.63 -0.02 -10.49
N ALA A 287 -5.63 0.46 -11.74
CA ALA A 287 -6.86 0.56 -12.52
C ALA A 287 -7.35 -0.84 -12.88
N ASP A 288 -8.61 -1.09 -12.56
CA ASP A 288 -9.31 -2.29 -12.97
C ASP A 288 -9.31 -2.41 -14.50
N VAL A 289 -9.05 -3.63 -14.99
CA VAL A 289 -8.88 -3.91 -16.42
C VAL A 289 -10.17 -3.81 -17.22
N GLU A 290 -11.33 -3.92 -16.58
CA GLU A 290 -12.63 -3.91 -17.23
C GLU A 290 -13.25 -2.51 -17.30
N ASP A 291 -13.04 -1.67 -16.27
CA ASP A 291 -13.72 -0.38 -16.17
C ASP A 291 -12.84 0.85 -15.90
N ASP A 292 -11.52 0.66 -15.87
CA ASP A 292 -10.50 1.69 -15.66
C ASP A 292 -10.67 2.44 -14.32
N ARG A 293 -11.20 1.78 -13.29
CA ARG A 293 -11.41 2.40 -11.97
C ARG A 293 -10.37 1.96 -10.98
N VAL A 294 -9.87 2.93 -10.21
CA VAL A 294 -9.04 2.67 -9.03
C VAL A 294 -9.95 2.58 -7.81
N ARG A 295 -9.95 1.41 -7.17
CA ARG A 295 -10.75 1.07 -5.98
C ARG A 295 -9.87 0.95 -4.73
N GLY A 296 -10.47 1.10 -3.55
CA GLY A 296 -9.73 0.95 -2.28
C GLY A 296 -8.70 2.04 -1.99
N ALA A 297 -8.83 3.21 -2.59
CA ALA A 297 -7.84 4.28 -2.47
C ALA A 297 -7.94 5.06 -1.16
N PHE A 298 -9.10 5.07 -0.50
CA PHE A 298 -9.40 5.91 0.66
C PHE A 298 -9.36 5.12 1.96
N VAL A 299 -8.76 5.72 2.99
CA VAL A 299 -8.64 5.13 4.32
C VAL A 299 -9.43 5.99 5.30
N PHE A 300 -10.48 5.39 5.86
CA PHE A 300 -11.24 6.01 6.95
C PHE A 300 -10.36 6.19 8.20
N ALA A 301 -10.45 7.38 8.81
CA ALA A 301 -9.63 7.80 9.95
C ALA A 301 -8.12 7.59 9.77
N GLY A 302 -7.63 7.65 8.52
CA GLY A 302 -6.23 7.40 8.20
C GLY A 302 -5.23 8.34 8.88
N GLY A 303 -5.64 9.57 9.20
CA GLY A 303 -4.94 10.44 10.13
C GLY A 303 -5.44 10.23 11.56
N SER A 304 -5.03 9.15 12.21
CA SER A 304 -5.57 8.66 13.49
C SER A 304 -5.65 9.73 14.60
N ALA A 305 -4.67 10.63 14.69
CA ALA A 305 -4.67 11.72 15.67
C ALA A 305 -5.71 12.84 15.41
N THR A 306 -6.26 12.93 14.20
CA THR A 306 -7.14 14.03 13.76
C THR A 306 -8.50 13.55 13.23
N GLY A 307 -8.70 12.23 13.09
CA GLY A 307 -9.89 11.64 12.48
C GLY A 307 -10.01 11.86 10.96
N ARG A 308 -9.07 12.58 10.32
CA ARG A 308 -9.12 12.86 8.88
C ARG A 308 -8.98 11.59 8.05
N ALA A 309 -9.75 11.50 6.97
CA ALA A 309 -9.51 10.50 5.93
C ALA A 309 -8.11 10.70 5.33
N SER A 310 -7.48 9.59 4.94
CA SER A 310 -6.26 9.61 4.13
C SER A 310 -6.46 8.79 2.85
N SER A 311 -5.43 8.71 2.02
CA SER A 311 -5.44 7.80 0.88
C SER A 311 -4.15 6.99 0.87
N TYR A 312 -4.24 5.75 0.41
CA TYR A 312 -3.04 5.02 0.00
C TYR A 312 -2.51 5.73 -1.23
N GLY A 313 -1.50 6.58 -1.03
CA GLY A 313 -1.06 7.57 -1.99
C GLY A 313 -0.93 7.03 -3.41
N ARG A 314 -1.45 7.80 -4.38
CA ARG A 314 -1.18 7.59 -5.80
C ARG A 314 0.31 7.76 -6.15
N SER A 315 1.15 8.16 -5.19
CA SER A 315 2.61 8.18 -5.30
C SER A 315 3.19 7.34 -4.17
N ARG A 316 3.86 6.24 -4.52
CA ARG A 316 4.99 5.76 -3.71
C ARG A 316 6.27 6.34 -4.28
#